data_AF-A0A7G9RNV9-F1
#
_entry.id   AF-A0A7G9RNV9-F1
#
_cell.length_a   1.000
_cell.length_b   1.000
_cell.length_c   1.000
_cell.angle_alpha   90.00
_cell.angle_beta   90.00
_cell.angle_gamma   90.00
#
_symmetry.space_group_name_H-M   'P 1'
#
loop_
_entity.id
_entity.type
_entity.pdbx_description
1 polymer ?
#
loop_
_entity_poly.entity_id
_entity_poly.type
_entity_poly.pdbx_seq_one_letter_code
_entity_poly.pdbx_strand_id
1 'polypeptide(L)' 'MAHDHDHIAPNRADVEAAHAQDVTETVVPVIPVVLPVVGALMMFLLAFIAVHMA' A
#
# COMPACT_ATOMS: atom_id res chain seq x y z
N MET A 1 22.77 -30.90 13.22
CA MET A 1 22.71 -30.31 11.87
C MET A 1 22.17 -28.91 12.05
N ALA A 2 23.06 -27.98 12.37
CA ALA A 2 22.70 -26.57 12.56
C ALA A 2 22.45 -25.99 11.16
N HIS A 3 21.29 -25.35 10.98
CA HIS A 3 21.08 -24.46 9.86
C HIS A 3 21.94 -23.22 10.10
N ASP A 4 23.16 -23.23 9.57
CA ASP A 4 23.92 -22.02 9.36
C ASP A 4 23.17 -21.23 8.29
N HIS A 5 22.44 -20.19 8.71
CA HIS A 5 21.92 -19.21 7.78
C HIS A 5 23.14 -18.53 7.15
N ASP A 6 23.45 -18.93 5.92
CA ASP A 6 24.43 -18.26 5.06
C ASP A 6 24.12 -16.76 5.05
N HIS A 7 24.93 -15.99 5.78
CA HIS A 7 24.88 -14.54 5.77
C HIS A 7 25.46 -14.09 4.43
N ILE A 8 24.64 -14.17 3.37
CA ILE A 8 24.96 -13.67 2.04
C ILE A 8 25.24 -12.17 2.19
N ALA A 9 26.47 -11.75 1.91
CA ALA A 9 26.84 -10.34 1.93
C ALA A 9 25.87 -9.56 1.02
N PRO A 10 25.27 -8.45 1.50
CA PRO A 10 24.25 -7.73 0.75
C PRO A 10 24.85 -7.30 -0.60
N ASN A 11 24.22 -7.75 -1.69
CA ASN A 11 24.68 -7.33 -3.01
C ASN A 11 24.32 -5.83 -3.18
N ARG A 12 25.05 -5.11 -4.03
CA ARG A 12 24.86 -3.65 -4.18
C ARG A 12 23.43 -3.27 -4.55
N ALA A 13 22.72 -4.11 -5.30
CA ALA A 13 21.33 -3.87 -5.68
C ALA A 13 20.39 -3.98 -4.48
N ASP A 14 20.65 -4.90 -3.53
CA ASP A 14 19.89 -5.00 -2.28
C ASP A 14 20.08 -3.76 -1.39
N VAL A 15 21.29 -3.20 -1.37
CA VAL A 15 21.60 -1.96 -0.63
C VAL A 15 20.92 -0.75 -1.28
N GLU A 16 20.91 -0.70 -2.61
CA GLU A 16 20.24 0.36 -3.38
C GLU A 16 18.71 0.27 -3.22
N ALA A 17 18.16 -0.94 -3.17
CA ALA A 17 16.74 -1.20 -2.88
C ALA A 17 16.37 -0.88 -1.42
N ALA A 18 17.25 -1.13 -0.45
CA ALA A 18 17.03 -0.76 0.95
C ALA A 18 17.02 0.77 1.18
N HIS A 19 17.70 1.53 0.31
CA HIS A 19 17.65 3.00 0.30
C HIS A 19 16.52 3.55 -0.59
N ALA A 20 15.91 2.73 -1.44
CA ALA A 20 14.72 3.11 -2.18
C ALA A 20 13.51 3.15 -1.22
N GLN A 21 12.75 4.24 -1.27
CA GLN A 21 11.57 4.39 -0.44
C GLN A 21 10.53 3.32 -0.83
N ASP A 22 10.25 2.38 0.08
CA ASP A 22 9.21 1.38 -0.13
C ASP A 22 7.84 2.07 -0.12
N VAL A 23 7.22 2.09 -1.30
CA VAL A 23 5.90 2.67 -1.53
C VAL A 23 4.85 1.96 -0.65
N THR A 24 5.02 0.67 -0.41
CA THR A 24 4.10 -0.15 0.37
C THR A 24 4.12 0.27 1.84
N GLU A 25 5.30 0.36 2.45
CA GLU A 25 5.47 0.82 3.84
C GLU A 25 4.98 2.27 4.03
N THR A 26 5.13 3.12 3.01
CA THR A 26 4.62 4.51 3.06
C THR A 26 3.08 4.57 3.03
N VAL A 27 2.41 3.65 2.31
CA VAL A 27 0.95 3.66 2.12
C VAL A 27 0.20 2.94 3.25
N VAL A 28 0.80 1.92 3.88
CA VAL A 28 0.15 1.14 4.94
C VAL A 28 -0.45 2.00 6.08
N PRO A 29 0.23 3.03 6.60
CA PRO A 29 -0.33 3.88 7.65
C PRO A 29 -1.59 4.66 7.25
N VAL A 30 -1.80 4.93 5.95
CA VAL A 30 -2.94 5.72 5.47
C VAL A 30 -4.13 4.86 5.02
N ILE A 31 -3.96 3.54 4.89
CA ILE A 31 -5.04 2.59 4.53
C ILE A 31 -6.32 2.77 5.38
N PRO A 32 -6.25 2.94 6.72
CA PRO A 32 -7.44 3.09 7.56
C PRO A 32 -8.29 4.32 7.22
N VAL A 33 -7.70 5.33 6.59
CA VAL A 33 -8.38 6.58 6.20
C VAL A 33 -8.81 6.52 4.73
N VAL A 34 -7.95 5.99 3.86
CA VAL A 34 -8.24 5.86 2.42
C VAL A 34 -9.47 4.99 2.17
N LEU A 35 -9.60 3.84 2.85
CA LEU A 35 -10.71 2.92 2.61
C LEU A 35 -12.08 3.55 2.93
N PRO A 36 -12.30 4.19 4.10
CA PRO A 36 -13.53 4.92 4.37
C PRO A 36 -13.79 6.07 3.41
N VAL A 37 -12.77 6.88 3.08
CA VAL A 37 -12.94 8.04 2.20
C VAL A 37 -13.36 7.61 0.79
N VAL A 38 -12.66 6.63 0.21
CA VAL A 38 -13.00 6.12 -1.12
C VAL A 38 -14.38 5.45 -1.11
N GLY A 39 -14.70 4.68 -0.07
CA GLY A 39 -16.03 4.09 0.11
C GLY A 39 -17.15 5.14 0.16
N ALA A 40 -16.94 6.23 0.91
CA ALA A 40 -17.89 7.34 0.99
C ALA A 40 -18.04 8.04 -0.35
N LEU A 41 -16.96 8.29 -1.09
CA LEU A 41 -17.00 8.87 -2.43
C LEU A 41 -17.78 7.98 -3.40
N MET A 42 -17.56 6.66 -3.35
CA MET A 42 -18.31 5.69 -4.16
C MET A 42 -19.81 5.74 -3.83
N MET A 43 -20.19 5.71 -2.55
CA MET A 43 -21.59 5.77 -2.13
C MET A 43 -22.26 7.09 -2.49
N PHE A 44 -21.55 8.20 -2.31
CA PHE A 44 -22.02 9.52 -2.71
C PHE A 44 -22.26 9.61 -4.22
N LEU A 45 -21.32 9.09 -5.02
CA LEU A 45 -21.47 9.05 -6.46
C LEU A 45 -22.67 8.20 -6.88
N LEU A 46 -22.86 7.03 -6.27
CA LEU A 46 -24.01 6.17 -6.53
C LEU A 46 -25.33 6.86 -6.17
N ALA A 47 -25.41 7.51 -5.01
CA ALA A 47 -26.58 8.27 -4.58
C ALA A 47 -26.87 9.46 -5.52
N PHE A 48 -25.83 10.18 -5.94
CA PHE A 48 -25.95 11.27 -6.89
C PHE A 48 -26.54 10.79 -8.22
N ILE A 49 -26.01 9.71 -8.80
CA ILE A 49 -26.54 9.13 -10.04
C ILE A 49 -28.01 8.74 -9.87
N ALA A 50 -28.38 8.12 -8.74
CA ALA A 50 -29.75 7.72 -8.46
C ALA A 50 -30.74 8.91 -8.48
N VAL A 51 -30.35 10.07 -7.95
CA VAL A 51 -31.18 11.28 -7.95
C VAL A 51 -31.36 11.86 -9.35
N HIS A 52 -30.32 11.82 -10.19
CA HIS A 52 -30.32 12.49 -11.50
C HIS A 52 -30.91 11.64 -12.63
N MET A 53 -31.21 10.37 -12.38
CA MET A 53 -31.82 9.44 -13.34
C MET A 53 -33.36 9.34 -13.20
N ALA A 54 -33.95 10.08 -12.25
CA ALA A 54 -35.40 10.15 -12.03
C ALA A 54 -36.09 11.12 -13.01
#